data_AF-A0A672TRZ8-F1
#
_entry.id   AF-A0A672TRZ8-F1
#
_cell.length_a   1.000
_cell.length_b   1.000
_cell.length_c   1.000
_cell.angle_alpha   90.00
_cell.angle_beta   90.00
_cell.angle_gamma   90.00
#
_symmetry.space_group_name_H-M   'P 1'
#
loop_
_entity.id
_entity.type
_entity.pdbx_description
1 polymer ?
#
loop_
_entity_poly.entity_id
_entity_poly.type
_entity_poly.pdbx_seq_one_letter_code
_entity_poly.pdbx_strand_id
1 'polypeptide(L)'
;MAAGGTVGLPPPPPPPLLLLLVMMLVMPGTRGAEHCGDGEYLAEGHCCVSCPAGTYVAQHCSAPHSRGICMPCTDGVGYTAHENGLEECLSCRQCKDDQTILRPCTPTHDTECRCKQGYFCPAEDCEICHKCSTMCPEGKEIVQACNATMDLGCGLPDQGSTAHVWILVVISLVALGLLLFCLHRHLKCNKAASTAKDAEKGLTSGRMRSWMQQAVNHTGPEVSKGLMSSLAACTHCSPPFQYFPWKHSRACAQGILKLEKK
;
A
#
# COMPACT_ATOMS: atom_id res chain seq x y z
N MET A 1 67.80 7.84 29.87
CA MET A 1 67.47 7.28 28.54
C MET A 1 67.20 5.80 28.74
N ALA A 2 65.95 5.35 28.55
CA ALA A 2 65.59 3.94 28.70
C ALA A 2 65.14 3.42 27.33
N ALA A 3 65.84 2.42 26.80
CA ALA A 3 65.44 1.71 25.59
C ALA A 3 64.70 0.44 25.99
N GLY A 4 63.46 0.28 25.54
CA GLY A 4 62.63 -0.87 25.85
C GLY A 4 63.02 -2.11 25.04
N GLY A 5 62.84 -3.29 25.63
CA GLY A 5 62.91 -4.56 24.92
C GLY A 5 61.53 -4.99 24.41
N THR A 6 61.46 -5.51 23.19
CA THR A 6 60.28 -6.18 22.63
C THR A 6 60.59 -7.66 22.41
N VAL A 7 59.95 -8.53 23.19
CA VAL A 7 60.04 -9.99 23.00
C VAL A 7 58.96 -10.39 21.99
N GLY A 8 59.37 -10.88 20.82
CA GLY A 8 58.45 -11.41 19.81
C GLY A 8 57.94 -12.81 20.16
N LEU A 9 56.63 -13.06 19.97
CA LEU A 9 56.05 -14.40 20.06
C LEU A 9 56.35 -15.23 18.79
N PRO A 10 56.47 -16.56 18.91
CA PRO A 10 56.59 -17.45 17.75
C PRO A 10 55.25 -17.63 17.00
N PRO A 11 55.27 -18.01 15.71
CA PRO A 11 54.07 -18.22 14.91
C PRO A 11 53.34 -19.55 15.25
N PRO A 12 52.02 -19.65 15.02
CA PRO A 12 51.25 -20.87 15.24
C PRO A 12 51.52 -21.94 14.17
N PRO A 13 51.33 -23.25 14.49
CA PRO A 13 51.47 -24.33 13.53
C PRO A 13 50.30 -24.38 12.52
N PRO A 14 50.51 -24.95 11.31
CA PRO A 14 49.45 -25.09 10.31
C PRO A 14 48.39 -26.13 10.73
N PRO A 15 47.12 -25.97 10.31
CA PRO A 15 46.05 -26.91 10.64
C PRO A 15 46.27 -28.27 9.96
N PRO A 16 46.11 -29.39 10.66
CA PRO A 16 46.39 -30.72 10.12
C PRO A 16 45.30 -31.19 9.14
N LEU A 17 45.62 -31.28 7.84
CA LEU A 17 44.73 -31.87 6.83
C LEU A 17 44.25 -33.29 7.19
N LEU A 18 45.03 -34.01 7.99
CA LEU A 18 44.71 -35.35 8.47
C LEU A 18 43.41 -35.39 9.30
N LEU A 19 43.11 -34.32 10.06
CA LEU A 19 41.86 -34.21 10.82
C LEU A 19 40.65 -33.98 9.91
N LEU A 20 40.80 -33.26 8.79
CA LEU A 20 39.73 -33.17 7.78
C LEU A 20 39.47 -34.52 7.11
N LEU A 21 40.52 -35.27 6.75
CA LEU A 21 40.39 -36.59 6.13
C LEU A 21 39.70 -37.61 7.05
N VAL A 22 39.99 -37.59 8.35
CA VAL A 22 39.31 -38.45 9.34
C VAL A 22 37.82 -38.11 9.46
N MET A 23 37.43 -36.83 9.44
CA MET A 23 36.01 -36.45 9.48
C MET A 23 35.22 -36.96 8.26
N MET A 24 35.83 -37.03 7.08
CA MET A 24 35.19 -37.58 5.88
C MET A 24 35.02 -39.11 5.92
N LEU A 25 35.86 -39.81 6.69
CA LEU A 25 35.79 -41.28 6.86
C LEU A 25 34.83 -41.71 7.97
N VAL A 26 34.47 -40.80 8.88
CA VAL A 26 33.52 -41.04 10.00
C VAL A 26 32.15 -40.40 9.71
N MET A 27 31.84 -40.11 8.45
CA MET A 27 30.44 -39.87 8.04
C MET A 27 29.69 -41.19 8.25
N PRO A 28 28.78 -41.32 9.23
CA PRO A 28 27.88 -42.46 9.26
C PRO A 28 27.07 -42.33 7.98
N GLY A 29 27.12 -43.34 7.11
CA GLY A 29 26.35 -43.32 5.87
C GLY A 29 24.92 -42.96 6.23
N THR A 30 24.46 -41.78 5.79
CA THR A 30 23.16 -41.27 6.17
C THR A 30 22.16 -42.27 5.65
N ARG A 31 21.60 -43.08 6.55
CA ARG A 31 20.27 -43.64 6.35
C ARG A 31 19.39 -42.43 6.22
N GLY A 32 19.17 -41.99 4.98
CA GLY A 32 18.21 -40.94 4.72
C GLY A 32 16.92 -41.38 5.39
N ALA A 33 16.24 -40.47 6.07
CA ALA A 33 14.83 -40.71 6.35
C ALA A 33 14.20 -41.04 5.00
N GLU A 34 13.66 -42.25 4.85
CA GLU A 34 13.09 -42.70 3.59
C GLU A 34 11.92 -41.78 3.29
N HIS A 35 12.16 -40.86 2.36
CA HIS A 35 11.29 -39.73 2.12
C HIS A 35 10.17 -40.20 1.20
N CYS A 36 9.07 -40.60 1.81
CA CYS A 36 7.87 -41.01 1.11
C CYS A 36 7.30 -39.86 0.27
N GLY A 37 6.51 -40.20 -0.76
CA GLY A 37 5.92 -39.21 -1.65
C GLY A 37 4.83 -38.37 -0.98
N ASP A 38 4.37 -37.34 -1.68
CA ASP A 38 3.16 -36.61 -1.29
C ASP A 38 1.97 -37.59 -1.19
N GLY A 39 1.20 -37.51 -0.09
CA GLY A 39 0.12 -38.44 0.21
C GLY A 39 0.55 -39.79 0.79
N GLU A 40 1.83 -40.00 1.10
CA GLU A 40 2.35 -41.20 1.77
C GLU A 40 2.93 -40.91 3.17
N TYR A 41 3.01 -41.95 4.00
CA TYR A 41 3.61 -41.91 5.33
C TYR A 41 4.52 -43.13 5.56
N LEU A 42 5.54 -42.99 6.39
CA LEU A 42 6.49 -44.08 6.69
C LEU A 42 5.95 -44.96 7.82
N ALA A 43 5.84 -46.28 7.59
CA ALA A 43 5.52 -47.27 8.63
C ALA A 43 6.41 -48.51 8.46
N GLU A 44 6.92 -49.06 9.58
CA GLU A 44 7.74 -50.29 9.62
C GLU A 44 8.98 -50.35 8.70
N GLY A 45 9.39 -49.24 8.09
CA GLY A 45 10.51 -49.18 7.13
C GLY A 45 10.08 -49.24 5.66
N HIS A 46 8.82 -48.97 5.35
CA HIS A 46 8.34 -48.74 3.98
C HIS A 46 7.28 -47.63 3.94
N CYS A 47 7.11 -47.03 2.77
CA CYS A 47 6.09 -46.00 2.55
C CYS A 47 4.71 -46.64 2.36
N CYS A 48 3.71 -46.09 3.04
CA CYS A 48 2.31 -46.48 2.96
C CYS A 48 1.47 -45.31 2.41
N VAL A 49 0.44 -45.62 1.62
CA VAL A 49 -0.51 -44.61 1.13
C VAL A 49 -1.43 -44.17 2.27
N SER A 50 -1.53 -42.86 2.48
CA SER A 50 -2.30 -42.23 3.56
C SER A 50 -3.78 -42.59 3.51
N CYS A 51 -4.41 -42.62 4.69
CA CYS A 51 -5.85 -42.70 4.84
C CYS A 51 -6.51 -41.35 4.50
N PRO A 52 -7.71 -41.33 3.90
CA PRO A 52 -8.40 -40.08 3.57
C PRO A 52 -8.88 -39.32 4.82
N ALA A 53 -9.18 -38.03 4.64
CA ALA A 53 -9.87 -37.21 5.64
C ALA A 53 -11.17 -37.91 6.12
N GLY A 54 -11.50 -37.79 7.41
CA GLY A 54 -12.59 -38.53 8.03
C GLY A 54 -12.21 -39.94 8.51
N THR A 55 -10.97 -40.36 8.32
CA THR A 55 -10.48 -41.69 8.73
C THR A 55 -9.08 -41.64 9.34
N TYR A 56 -8.73 -42.71 10.05
CA TYR A 56 -7.42 -42.97 10.66
C TYR A 56 -6.94 -44.39 10.31
N VAL A 57 -5.65 -44.66 10.50
CA VAL A 57 -5.01 -45.96 10.26
C VAL A 57 -5.32 -46.92 11.42
N ALA A 58 -6.19 -47.90 11.18
CA ALA A 58 -6.43 -48.99 12.14
C ALA A 58 -5.47 -50.17 11.97
N GLN A 59 -4.83 -50.30 10.80
CA GLN A 59 -3.73 -51.24 10.55
C GLN A 59 -2.83 -50.68 9.44
N HIS A 60 -1.52 -50.68 9.66
CA HIS A 60 -0.55 -50.24 8.65
C HIS A 60 -0.53 -51.12 7.39
N CYS A 61 0.04 -50.59 6.31
CA CYS A 61 0.17 -51.33 5.06
C CYS A 61 1.23 -52.44 5.17
N SER A 62 0.92 -53.62 4.62
CA SER A 62 1.85 -54.77 4.64
C SER A 62 2.78 -54.83 3.43
N ALA A 63 2.70 -53.87 2.52
CA ALA A 63 3.52 -53.78 1.30
C ALA A 63 3.81 -52.30 0.97
N PRO A 64 4.99 -51.99 0.41
CA PRO A 64 5.35 -50.62 0.03
C PRO A 64 4.36 -50.05 -0.99
N HIS A 65 4.07 -48.75 -0.85
CA HIS A 65 3.16 -47.96 -1.68
C HIS A 65 1.72 -48.50 -1.75
N SER A 66 1.28 -49.24 -0.71
CA SER A 66 -0.12 -49.67 -0.55
C SER A 66 -0.80 -48.95 0.61
N ARG A 67 -2.14 -48.90 0.59
CA ARG A 67 -2.94 -48.36 1.71
C ARG A 67 -3.16 -49.46 2.76
N GLY A 68 -3.11 -49.08 4.04
CA GLY A 68 -3.49 -49.94 5.17
C GLY A 68 -5.02 -50.07 5.33
N ILE A 69 -5.47 -50.51 6.51
CA ILE A 69 -6.89 -50.47 6.87
C ILE A 69 -7.19 -49.10 7.48
N CYS A 70 -8.08 -48.33 6.83
CA CYS A 70 -8.56 -47.05 7.33
C CYS A 70 -9.93 -47.21 7.98
N MET A 71 -10.11 -46.70 9.19
CA MET A 71 -11.38 -46.70 9.93
C MET A 71 -11.92 -45.27 10.10
N PRO A 72 -13.25 -45.06 10.07
CA PRO A 72 -13.83 -43.73 10.20
C PRO A 72 -13.67 -43.15 11.60
N CYS A 73 -13.52 -41.83 11.69
CA CYS A 73 -13.62 -41.12 12.95
C CYS A 73 -15.06 -41.12 13.48
N THR A 74 -15.20 -41.13 14.81
CA THR A 74 -16.50 -41.04 15.48
C THR A 74 -17.02 -39.60 15.45
N ASP A 75 -18.20 -39.41 14.84
CA ASP A 75 -18.87 -38.11 14.73
C ASP A 75 -19.03 -37.43 16.10
N GLY A 76 -18.72 -36.13 16.17
CA GLY A 76 -18.72 -35.35 17.41
C GLY A 76 -17.62 -35.68 18.44
N VAL A 77 -16.75 -36.68 18.20
CA VAL A 77 -15.69 -37.10 19.12
C VAL A 77 -14.29 -36.86 18.55
N GLY A 78 -14.07 -37.18 17.28
CA GLY A 78 -12.80 -36.91 16.62
C GLY A 78 -12.90 -36.70 15.12
N TYR A 79 -11.85 -36.13 14.55
CA TYR A 79 -11.77 -35.73 13.14
C TYR A 79 -10.36 -35.93 12.55
N THR A 80 -10.29 -35.99 11.22
CA THR A 80 -9.06 -35.80 10.44
C THR A 80 -9.39 -34.93 9.22
N ALA A 81 -8.84 -33.72 9.16
CA ALA A 81 -9.20 -32.74 8.12
C ALA A 81 -8.60 -33.05 6.74
N HIS A 82 -7.51 -33.80 6.71
CA HIS A 82 -6.72 -34.09 5.51
C HIS A 82 -6.34 -35.58 5.46
N GLU A 83 -5.75 -36.00 4.34
CA GLU A 83 -5.13 -37.31 4.27
C GLU A 83 -3.99 -37.43 5.29
N ASN A 84 -3.88 -38.61 5.92
CA ASN A 84 -3.04 -38.79 7.09
C ASN A 84 -2.58 -40.24 7.28
N GLY A 85 -1.50 -40.41 8.06
CA GLY A 85 -1.03 -41.70 8.57
C GLY A 85 -1.20 -41.84 10.08
N LEU A 86 -2.20 -41.18 10.68
CA LEU A 86 -2.41 -41.19 12.14
C LEU A 86 -3.05 -42.51 12.59
N GLU A 87 -2.61 -43.06 13.71
CA GLU A 87 -3.18 -44.28 14.33
C GLU A 87 -4.50 -44.02 15.09
N GLU A 88 -4.87 -42.75 15.27
CA GLU A 88 -6.13 -42.30 15.87
C GLU A 88 -6.59 -40.96 15.27
N CYS A 89 -7.87 -40.62 15.43
CA CYS A 89 -8.38 -39.31 15.01
C CYS A 89 -8.02 -38.21 16.01
N LEU A 90 -7.85 -36.98 15.54
CA LEU A 90 -7.67 -35.82 16.39
C LEU A 90 -8.95 -35.61 17.22
N SER A 91 -8.83 -35.43 18.53
CA SER A 91 -9.99 -35.16 19.39
C SER A 91 -10.61 -33.80 19.07
N CYS A 92 -11.94 -33.74 18.98
CA CYS A 92 -12.65 -32.48 18.75
C CYS A 92 -12.41 -31.47 19.88
N ARG A 93 -12.12 -30.21 19.52
CA ARG A 93 -12.09 -29.07 20.44
C ARG A 93 -13.43 -28.90 21.14
N GLN A 94 -13.37 -28.60 22.44
CA GLN A 94 -14.52 -28.18 23.22
C GLN A 94 -14.50 -26.65 23.36
N CYS A 95 -15.65 -25.99 23.14
CA CYS A 95 -15.75 -24.55 23.34
C CYS A 95 -15.80 -24.22 24.84
N LYS A 96 -15.08 -23.16 25.23
CA LYS A 96 -15.01 -22.66 26.61
C LYS A 96 -16.31 -21.97 27.05
N ASP A 97 -16.44 -21.68 28.35
CA ASP A 97 -17.63 -21.03 28.94
C ASP A 97 -17.91 -19.62 28.39
N ASP A 98 -16.91 -18.93 27.85
CA ASP A 98 -17.00 -17.63 27.16
C ASP A 98 -17.27 -17.77 25.65
N GLN A 99 -17.39 -19.00 25.14
CA GLN A 99 -17.57 -19.33 23.72
C GLN A 99 -18.91 -20.04 23.44
N THR A 100 -19.28 -20.10 22.18
CA THR A 100 -20.42 -20.81 21.61
C THR A 100 -19.97 -21.63 20.41
N ILE A 101 -20.55 -22.79 20.20
CA ILE A 101 -20.32 -23.58 18.98
C ILE A 101 -20.89 -22.81 17.78
N LEU A 102 -20.04 -22.48 16.82
CA LEU A 102 -20.39 -21.92 15.52
C LEU A 102 -20.68 -23.02 14.50
N ARG A 103 -19.83 -24.04 14.47
CA ARG A 103 -19.98 -25.26 13.67
C ARG A 103 -19.61 -26.47 14.55
N PRO A 104 -20.45 -27.51 14.62
CA PRO A 104 -20.14 -28.72 15.38
C PRO A 104 -19.01 -29.51 14.71
N CYS A 105 -18.25 -30.28 15.49
CA CYS A 105 -17.27 -31.23 14.95
C CYS A 105 -17.95 -32.33 14.14
N THR A 106 -17.27 -32.79 13.08
CA THR A 106 -17.63 -33.99 12.29
C THR A 106 -16.34 -34.75 11.93
N PRO A 107 -16.38 -35.96 11.34
CA PRO A 107 -15.16 -36.70 11.01
C PRO A 107 -14.13 -35.91 10.18
N THR A 108 -14.53 -34.91 9.39
CA THR A 108 -13.62 -34.16 8.51
C THR A 108 -13.31 -32.73 8.98
N HIS A 109 -13.86 -32.25 10.11
CA HIS A 109 -13.52 -30.93 10.64
C HIS A 109 -13.77 -30.80 12.15
N ASP A 110 -12.93 -30.01 12.78
CA ASP A 110 -13.02 -29.68 14.21
C ASP A 110 -14.26 -28.81 14.55
N THR A 111 -14.58 -28.70 15.84
CA THR A 111 -15.54 -27.72 16.36
C THR A 111 -15.01 -26.30 16.12
N GLU A 112 -15.74 -25.49 15.35
CA GLU A 112 -15.49 -24.05 15.28
C GLU A 112 -16.18 -23.35 16.46
N CYS A 113 -15.40 -22.64 17.28
CA CYS A 113 -15.91 -21.87 18.41
C CYS A 113 -15.91 -20.36 18.10
N ARG A 114 -16.91 -19.63 18.60
CA ARG A 114 -16.99 -18.16 18.53
C ARG A 114 -17.25 -17.58 19.92
N CYS A 115 -16.63 -16.44 20.23
CA CYS A 115 -16.91 -15.72 21.47
C CYS A 115 -18.38 -15.34 21.63
N LYS A 116 -18.88 -15.38 22.87
CA LYS A 116 -20.22 -14.89 23.24
C LYS A 116 -20.34 -13.38 22.97
N GLN A 117 -21.58 -12.91 22.81
CA GLN A 117 -21.84 -11.50 22.62
C GLN A 117 -21.31 -10.66 23.81
N GLY A 118 -20.64 -9.54 23.51
CA GLY A 118 -19.91 -8.76 24.51
C GLY A 118 -18.46 -9.22 24.74
N TYR A 119 -17.94 -10.10 23.88
CA TYR A 119 -16.54 -10.51 23.83
C TYR A 119 -16.00 -10.48 22.38
N PHE A 120 -14.70 -10.26 22.22
CA PHE A 120 -13.97 -10.20 20.96
C PHE A 120 -12.69 -11.05 20.98
N CYS A 121 -12.18 -11.38 19.80
CA CYS A 121 -11.03 -12.27 19.62
C CYS A 121 -10.17 -11.82 18.42
N PRO A 122 -9.00 -11.19 18.64
CA PRO A 122 -8.18 -10.66 17.54
C PRO A 122 -7.34 -11.73 16.81
N ALA A 123 -7.29 -12.97 17.32
CA ALA A 123 -6.54 -14.08 16.73
C ALA A 123 -7.45 -15.03 15.95
N GLU A 124 -6.98 -15.55 14.82
CA GLU A 124 -7.68 -16.49 13.93
C GLU A 124 -8.18 -17.74 14.69
N ASP A 125 -7.31 -18.38 15.48
CA ASP A 125 -7.62 -19.62 16.23
C ASP A 125 -8.47 -19.39 17.50
N CYS A 126 -8.71 -18.12 17.85
CA CYS A 126 -9.50 -17.65 18.98
C CYS A 126 -9.45 -18.53 20.24
N GLU A 127 -8.27 -18.63 20.86
CA GLU A 127 -8.12 -19.40 22.11
C GLU A 127 -8.70 -18.70 23.33
N ILE A 128 -8.73 -17.36 23.36
CA ILE A 128 -9.09 -16.54 24.53
C ILE A 128 -10.03 -15.42 24.09
N CYS A 129 -11.24 -15.37 24.65
CA CYS A 129 -12.17 -14.27 24.39
C CYS A 129 -11.93 -13.10 25.35
N HIS A 130 -11.59 -11.95 24.80
CA HIS A 130 -11.47 -10.71 25.58
C HIS A 130 -12.85 -10.06 25.73
N LYS A 131 -13.18 -9.60 26.92
CA LYS A 131 -14.44 -8.88 27.15
C LYS A 131 -14.39 -7.51 26.47
N CYS A 132 -15.44 -7.13 25.76
CA CYS A 132 -15.57 -5.81 25.14
C CYS A 132 -15.49 -4.71 26.20
N SER A 133 -14.76 -3.64 25.89
CA SER A 133 -14.87 -2.34 26.55
C SER A 133 -16.28 -1.78 26.36
N THR A 134 -16.84 -1.19 27.41
CA THR A 134 -18.20 -0.62 27.38
C THR A 134 -18.21 0.89 27.16
N MET A 135 -17.12 1.59 27.49
CA MET A 135 -16.99 3.04 27.40
C MET A 135 -15.60 3.44 26.91
N CYS A 136 -15.50 4.61 26.28
CA CYS A 136 -14.23 5.19 25.87
C CYS A 136 -13.57 6.00 27.01
N PRO A 137 -12.24 6.24 26.95
CA PRO A 137 -11.57 7.19 27.85
C PRO A 137 -12.14 8.60 27.71
N GLU A 138 -11.96 9.42 28.75
CA GLU A 138 -12.48 10.80 28.77
C GLU A 138 -12.03 11.62 27.55
N GLY A 139 -12.97 12.40 26.99
CA GLY A 139 -12.75 13.20 25.78
C GLY A 139 -12.80 12.43 24.46
N LYS A 140 -13.14 11.14 24.46
CA LYS A 140 -13.35 10.33 23.25
C LYS A 140 -14.76 9.76 23.16
N GLU A 141 -15.25 9.65 21.94
CA GLU A 141 -16.55 9.06 21.60
C GLU A 141 -16.40 7.70 20.93
N ILE A 142 -17.45 6.89 20.99
CA ILE A 142 -17.51 5.59 20.33
C ILE A 142 -17.66 5.81 18.83
N VAL A 143 -16.61 5.52 18.08
CA VAL A 143 -16.62 5.57 16.60
C VAL A 143 -16.93 4.21 15.97
N GLN A 144 -16.73 3.12 16.71
CA GLN A 144 -16.99 1.76 16.23
C GLN A 144 -17.43 0.86 17.38
N ALA A 145 -18.53 0.13 17.19
CA ALA A 145 -19.00 -0.86 18.16
C ALA A 145 -18.08 -2.10 18.20
N CYS A 146 -17.90 -2.68 19.40
CA CYS A 146 -17.22 -3.96 19.58
C CYS A 146 -17.90 -5.06 18.74
N ASN A 147 -17.10 -5.96 18.16
CA ASN A 147 -17.59 -7.11 17.40
C ASN A 147 -16.81 -8.38 17.76
N ALA A 148 -17.02 -9.48 17.04
CA ALA A 148 -16.39 -10.76 17.38
C ALA A 148 -14.86 -10.78 17.26
N THR A 149 -14.23 -9.84 16.53
CA THR A 149 -12.78 -9.83 16.27
C THR A 149 -12.04 -8.59 16.77
N MET A 150 -12.74 -7.49 17.11
CA MET A 150 -12.11 -6.28 17.66
C MET A 150 -12.98 -5.62 18.74
N ASP A 151 -12.30 -4.93 19.66
CA ASP A 151 -12.92 -4.16 20.73
C ASP A 151 -13.65 -2.89 20.21
N LEU A 152 -14.31 -2.20 21.13
CA LEU A 152 -14.85 -0.85 20.98
C LEU A 152 -13.81 0.14 20.44
N GLY A 153 -14.08 0.74 19.29
CA GLY A 153 -13.23 1.78 18.70
C GLY A 153 -13.58 3.17 19.26
N CYS A 154 -12.56 3.89 19.74
CA CYS A 154 -12.70 5.21 20.37
C CYS A 154 -11.95 6.31 19.60
N GLY A 155 -12.67 7.35 19.17
CA GLY A 155 -12.14 8.48 18.41
C GLY A 155 -12.38 9.83 19.10
N LEU A 156 -11.80 10.89 18.56
CA LEU A 156 -12.19 12.25 18.93
C LEU A 156 -13.50 12.62 18.21
N PRO A 157 -14.38 13.45 18.81
CA PRO A 157 -15.57 13.95 18.12
C PRO A 157 -15.17 14.71 16.86
N ASP A 158 -15.80 14.40 15.72
CA ASP A 158 -15.49 15.02 14.43
C ASP A 158 -15.96 16.49 14.40
N GLN A 159 -15.04 17.40 14.65
CA GLN A 159 -15.23 18.84 14.45
C GLN A 159 -14.85 19.33 13.04
N GLY A 160 -14.46 18.44 12.12
CA GLY A 160 -13.85 18.81 10.84
C GLY A 160 -14.81 18.81 9.63
N SER A 161 -15.68 17.80 9.51
CA SER A 161 -16.35 17.51 8.24
C SER A 161 -17.32 18.62 7.77
N THR A 162 -18.18 19.14 8.64
CA THR A 162 -19.17 20.16 8.26
C THR A 162 -18.53 21.49 7.86
N ALA A 163 -17.50 21.94 8.59
CA ALA A 163 -16.79 23.18 8.29
C ALA A 163 -16.14 23.15 6.90
N HIS A 164 -15.49 22.05 6.54
CA HIS A 164 -14.88 21.88 5.21
C HIS A 164 -15.91 21.87 4.08
N VAL A 165 -17.06 21.22 4.26
CA VAL A 165 -18.16 21.25 3.27
C VAL A 165 -18.68 22.67 3.05
N TRP A 166 -18.95 23.43 4.14
CA TRP A 166 -19.41 24.82 4.02
C TRP A 166 -18.39 25.73 3.34
N ILE A 167 -17.08 25.57 3.64
CA ILE A 167 -16.00 26.32 2.98
C ILE A 167 -15.99 26.06 1.46
N LEU A 168 -16.10 24.80 1.02
CA LEU A 168 -16.13 24.44 -0.41
C LEU A 168 -17.37 24.97 -1.14
N VAL A 169 -18.53 24.98 -0.48
CA VAL A 169 -19.76 25.58 -1.03
C VAL A 169 -19.60 27.09 -1.22
N VAL A 170 -19.07 27.81 -0.23
CA VAL A 170 -18.85 29.27 -0.32
C VAL A 170 -17.85 29.61 -1.43
N ILE A 171 -16.73 28.89 -1.52
CA ILE A 171 -15.73 29.09 -2.60
C ILE A 171 -16.38 28.88 -3.98
N SER A 172 -17.21 27.85 -4.14
CA SER A 172 -17.89 27.54 -5.40
C SER A 172 -18.88 28.64 -5.82
N LEU A 173 -19.65 29.19 -4.87
CA LEU A 173 -20.58 30.30 -5.13
C LEU A 173 -19.84 31.59 -5.52
N VAL A 174 -18.73 31.91 -4.85
CA VAL A 174 -17.89 33.07 -5.19
C VAL A 174 -17.27 32.90 -6.57
N ALA A 175 -16.72 31.73 -6.89
CA ALA A 175 -16.15 31.45 -8.21
C ALA A 175 -17.19 31.58 -9.33
N LEU A 176 -18.39 31.02 -9.15
CA LEU A 176 -19.49 31.15 -10.11
C LEU A 176 -19.92 32.62 -10.29
N GLY A 177 -20.05 33.37 -9.19
CA GLY A 177 -20.37 34.81 -9.23
C GLY A 177 -19.33 35.62 -10.01
N LEU A 178 -18.04 35.35 -9.80
CA LEU A 178 -16.95 35.97 -10.55
C LEU A 178 -16.96 35.59 -12.03
N LEU A 179 -17.22 34.33 -12.37
CA LEU A 179 -17.36 33.89 -13.76
C LEU A 179 -18.53 34.58 -14.47
N LEU A 180 -19.71 34.64 -13.85
CA LEU A 180 -20.88 35.34 -14.39
C LEU A 180 -20.62 36.85 -14.54
N PHE A 181 -19.92 37.47 -13.59
CA PHE A 181 -19.51 38.88 -13.68
C PHE A 181 -18.53 39.12 -14.84
N CYS A 182 -17.52 38.26 -15.01
CA CYS A 182 -16.58 38.30 -16.13
C CYS A 182 -17.28 38.11 -17.48
N LEU A 183 -18.18 37.12 -17.60
CA LEU A 183 -18.99 36.90 -18.80
C LEU A 183 -19.89 38.10 -19.11
N HIS A 184 -20.55 38.69 -18.11
CA HIS A 184 -21.36 39.90 -18.28
C HIS A 184 -20.53 41.10 -18.75
N ARG A 185 -19.32 41.30 -18.19
CA ARG A 185 -18.38 42.35 -18.66
C ARG A 185 -17.88 42.09 -20.08
N HIS A 186 -17.57 40.84 -20.42
CA HIS A 186 -17.14 40.45 -21.77
C HIS A 186 -18.26 40.68 -22.80
N LEU A 187 -19.48 40.24 -22.52
CA LEU A 187 -20.66 40.52 -23.35
C LEU A 187 -20.93 42.03 -23.48
N LYS A 188 -20.68 42.82 -22.42
CA LYS A 188 -20.86 44.28 -22.45
C LYS A 188 -19.77 45.00 -23.27
N CYS A 189 -18.49 44.64 -23.15
CA CYS A 189 -17.44 45.17 -24.06
C CYS A 189 -17.64 44.68 -25.51
N ASN A 190 -18.13 43.45 -25.74
CA ASN A 190 -18.47 42.96 -27.09
C ASN A 190 -19.64 43.76 -27.71
N LYS A 191 -20.67 44.08 -26.93
CA LYS A 191 -21.79 44.92 -27.40
C LYS A 191 -21.32 46.33 -27.77
N ALA A 192 -20.44 46.93 -26.96
CA ALA A 192 -19.82 48.23 -27.25
C ALA A 192 -18.94 48.20 -28.51
N ALA A 193 -18.19 47.11 -28.73
CA ALA A 193 -17.37 46.91 -29.92
C ALA A 193 -18.22 46.73 -31.20
N SER A 194 -19.38 46.08 -31.12
CA SER A 194 -20.29 45.96 -32.27
C SER A 194 -20.88 47.32 -32.65
N THR A 195 -21.35 48.12 -31.68
CA THR A 195 -21.92 49.46 -31.97
C THR A 195 -20.91 50.44 -32.58
N ALA A 196 -19.60 50.23 -32.39
CA ALA A 196 -18.57 51.00 -33.08
C ALA A 196 -18.34 50.51 -34.54
N LYS A 197 -18.56 49.22 -34.82
CA LYS A 197 -18.26 48.60 -36.13
C LYS A 197 -19.33 48.88 -37.19
N ASP A 198 -20.54 49.22 -36.78
CA ASP A 198 -21.63 49.63 -37.67
C ASP A 198 -21.63 51.14 -37.97
N ALA A 199 -20.82 51.94 -37.25
CA ALA A 199 -20.62 53.36 -37.52
C ALA A 199 -19.56 53.64 -38.62
N GLU A 200 -18.60 52.71 -38.83
CA GLU A 200 -17.46 52.90 -39.75
C GLU A 200 -17.52 51.98 -40.99
N LYS A 201 -18.67 51.96 -41.67
CA LYS A 201 -18.80 51.41 -43.04
C LYS A 201 -19.39 52.42 -44.03
N GLY A 202 -19.24 53.71 -43.71
CA GLY A 202 -19.97 54.80 -44.34
C GLY A 202 -19.14 55.89 -45.03
N LEU A 203 -17.81 55.78 -45.20
CA LEU A 203 -17.09 56.71 -46.10
C LEU A 203 -15.71 56.20 -46.58
N THR A 204 -15.51 56.27 -47.90
CA THR A 204 -14.23 56.35 -48.67
C THR A 204 -13.04 55.49 -48.24
N SER A 205 -12.67 54.43 -48.98
CA SER A 205 -11.95 54.52 -50.27
C SER A 205 -10.63 55.33 -50.20
N GLY A 206 -9.49 54.64 -50.01
CA GLY A 206 -8.19 55.33 -49.98
C GLY A 206 -6.95 54.47 -49.70
N ARG A 207 -6.39 53.84 -50.74
CA ARG A 207 -4.93 53.62 -50.92
C ARG A 207 -4.18 52.72 -49.91
N MET A 208 -4.12 51.43 -50.25
CA MET A 208 -3.14 50.48 -49.72
C MET A 208 -1.71 50.76 -50.22
N ARG A 209 -0.72 50.96 -49.32
CA ARG A 209 0.60 50.27 -49.28
C ARG A 209 1.65 50.88 -48.32
N SER A 210 2.48 49.97 -47.78
CA SER A 210 3.87 50.18 -47.29
C SER A 210 4.04 50.90 -45.93
N TRP A 211 5.03 50.62 -45.08
CA TRP A 211 6.33 49.92 -45.24
C TRP A 211 6.65 48.89 -44.13
N MET A 212 7.74 48.13 -44.33
CA MET A 212 8.32 47.08 -43.47
C MET A 212 9.18 47.59 -42.27
N GLN A 213 9.81 46.61 -41.58
CA GLN A 213 10.94 46.61 -40.62
C GLN A 213 10.56 46.41 -39.13
N GLN A 214 10.72 45.22 -38.53
CA GLN A 214 11.96 44.56 -38.02
C GLN A 214 12.54 45.20 -36.72
N ALA A 215 12.98 44.49 -35.66
CA ALA A 215 12.93 43.05 -35.31
C ALA A 215 13.48 42.76 -33.86
N VAL A 216 12.93 41.74 -33.16
CA VAL A 216 13.60 40.70 -32.28
C VAL A 216 14.34 41.22 -31.00
N ASN A 217 15.45 40.65 -30.47
CA ASN A 217 15.63 40.04 -29.11
C ASN A 217 16.78 40.78 -28.37
N HIS A 218 16.92 40.77 -27.02
CA HIS A 218 17.48 39.73 -26.09
C HIS A 218 17.20 40.13 -24.61
N THR A 219 17.27 39.33 -23.53
CA THR A 219 17.86 38.00 -23.17
C THR A 219 17.12 37.41 -21.94
N GLY A 220 17.12 36.07 -21.73
CA GLY A 220 16.67 35.40 -20.46
C GLY A 220 17.86 35.02 -19.53
N PRO A 221 17.81 33.97 -18.68
CA PRO A 221 16.72 33.01 -18.34
C PRO A 221 16.61 32.64 -16.81
N GLU A 222 15.85 31.56 -16.47
CA GLU A 222 15.85 30.80 -15.17
C GLU A 222 15.29 31.53 -13.90
N VAL A 223 14.57 30.94 -12.93
CA VAL A 223 14.12 29.56 -12.62
C VAL A 223 12.62 29.51 -12.26
N SER A 224 11.99 28.36 -12.51
CA SER A 224 10.57 28.02 -12.28
C SER A 224 10.09 27.95 -10.81
N LYS A 225 8.91 28.52 -10.53
CA LYS A 225 7.73 27.97 -9.78
C LYS A 225 7.04 29.02 -8.90
N GLY A 226 5.70 29.01 -8.89
CA GLY A 226 4.91 29.84 -7.97
C GLY A 226 3.73 30.51 -8.65
N LEU A 227 2.62 29.78 -8.67
CA LEU A 227 1.25 30.20 -8.98
C LEU A 227 0.89 31.62 -8.48
N MET A 228 -0.11 32.27 -9.11
CA MET A 228 -0.70 33.59 -8.78
C MET A 228 -0.11 34.84 -9.48
N SER A 229 -0.17 34.89 -10.82
CA SER A 229 -0.25 36.18 -11.53
C SER A 229 -1.06 36.10 -12.84
N SER A 230 -2.39 36.01 -12.69
CA SER A 230 -3.34 36.19 -13.81
C SER A 230 -4.44 37.21 -13.49
N LEU A 231 -4.24 38.03 -12.45
CA LEU A 231 -5.21 39.02 -11.96
C LEU A 231 -4.92 40.47 -12.42
N ALA A 232 -3.90 40.69 -13.24
CA ALA A 232 -3.50 42.03 -13.74
C ALA A 232 -3.73 42.24 -15.25
N ALA A 233 -4.66 41.48 -15.87
CA ALA A 233 -4.96 41.57 -17.31
C ALA A 233 -6.42 41.92 -17.63
N CYS A 234 -7.20 42.41 -16.66
CA CYS A 234 -8.66 42.67 -16.82
C CYS A 234 -9.12 44.06 -16.35
N THR A 235 -8.20 45.01 -16.16
CA THR A 235 -8.52 46.38 -15.71
C THR A 235 -8.69 47.41 -16.84
N HIS A 236 -8.39 47.07 -18.10
CA HIS A 236 -8.58 47.97 -19.25
C HIS A 236 -9.24 47.25 -20.45
N CYS A 237 -10.47 47.64 -20.84
CA CYS A 237 -10.95 47.42 -22.21
C CYS A 237 -10.30 48.51 -23.09
N SER A 238 -9.16 48.21 -23.72
CA SER A 238 -8.54 49.08 -24.73
C SER A 238 -9.15 48.85 -26.12
N PRO A 239 -9.38 49.91 -26.93
CA PRO A 239 -9.85 49.78 -28.30
C PRO A 239 -8.75 49.21 -29.23
N PRO A 240 -9.10 48.74 -30.45
CA PRO A 240 -8.11 48.21 -31.38
C PRO A 240 -7.23 49.31 -31.97
N PHE A 241 -5.95 48.98 -32.17
CA PHE A 241 -4.95 49.76 -32.92
C PHE A 241 -4.67 51.20 -32.49
N GLN A 242 -3.62 51.39 -31.68
CA GLN A 242 -2.65 52.47 -31.90
C GLN A 242 -1.21 51.98 -31.67
N TYR A 243 -0.31 52.41 -32.56
CA TYR A 243 1.10 52.00 -32.64
C TYR A 243 1.95 52.54 -31.48
N PHE A 244 2.89 51.75 -30.95
CA PHE A 244 4.28 52.19 -30.66
C PHE A 244 5.25 50.97 -30.81
N PRO A 245 6.53 51.16 -31.17
CA PRO A 245 7.29 50.17 -31.96
C PRO A 245 8.34 49.34 -31.19
N TRP A 246 8.70 48.18 -31.75
CA TRP A 246 9.83 47.34 -31.31
C TRP A 246 11.10 47.57 -32.16
N LYS A 247 12.17 48.06 -31.51
CA LYS A 247 13.60 47.86 -31.87
C LYS A 247 14.32 47.63 -30.53
N HIS A 248 15.18 46.63 -30.33
CA HIS A 248 16.31 46.28 -31.20
C HIS A 248 16.71 44.79 -31.24
N SER A 249 17.25 44.39 -32.40
CA SER A 249 18.02 43.16 -32.69
C SER A 249 19.26 42.98 -31.77
N ARG A 250 19.63 41.74 -31.39
CA ARG A 250 21.01 41.13 -31.43
C ARG A 250 22.19 42.09 -31.18
N ALA A 251 23.07 41.91 -30.19
CA ALA A 251 23.64 40.67 -29.64
C ALA A 251 24.24 40.96 -28.23
N CYS A 252 24.52 39.97 -27.38
CA CYS A 252 25.81 39.28 -27.40
C CYS A 252 25.70 37.89 -26.75
N ALA A 253 26.09 36.84 -27.48
CA ALA A 253 26.44 35.57 -26.88
C ALA A 253 27.96 35.53 -26.70
N GLN A 254 28.45 35.39 -25.46
CA GLN A 254 29.87 35.16 -25.20
C GLN A 254 30.08 34.27 -23.96
N GLY A 255 30.99 33.30 -24.12
CA GLY A 255 31.93 32.90 -23.08
C GLY A 255 31.41 32.02 -21.93
N ILE A 256 31.41 30.70 -22.15
CA ILE A 256 31.66 29.76 -21.04
C ILE A 256 33.14 29.89 -20.64
N LEU A 257 33.41 30.26 -19.39
CA LEU A 257 34.56 29.93 -18.51
C LEU A 257 34.46 30.87 -17.28
N LYS A 258 34.10 30.40 -16.07
CA LYS A 258 34.93 29.66 -15.09
C LYS A 258 35.89 30.59 -14.32
N LEU A 259 35.98 30.37 -12.99
CA LEU A 259 36.77 31.13 -11.99
C LEU A 259 36.17 32.51 -11.64
N GLU A 260 36.32 33.06 -10.43
CA GLU A 260 36.40 32.53 -9.05
C GLU A 260 36.29 33.76 -8.09
N LYS A 261 36.15 33.56 -6.78
CA LYS A 261 36.41 34.56 -5.72
C LYS A 261 35.65 35.92 -5.79
N LYS A 262 34.64 36.04 -4.91
CA LYS A 262 34.91 36.63 -3.59
C LYS A 262 33.98 36.03 -2.54
#